data_AF-A0A2H3DWB3-F1
#
_entry.id   AF-A0A2H3DWB3-F1
#
_cell.length_a   1.000
_cell.length_b   1.000
_cell.length_c   1.000
_cell.angle_alpha   90.00
_cell.angle_beta   90.00
_cell.angle_gamma   90.00
#
_symmetry.space_group_name_H-M   'P 1'
#
loop_
_entity.id
_entity.type
_entity.pdbx_description
1 polymer ?
#
loop_
_entity_poly.entity_id
_entity_poly.type
_entity_poly.pdbx_seq_one_letter_code
_entity_poly.pdbx_strand_id
1 'polypeptide(L)'
;MREQLRFLSQSIMITGFNSMTFDDTINALEIQHTGEWEFHQGQLLEWTPNQLQGYNMLELSNRYLRSWSKTKQETGIPINNDVDSKGVLTQLAGNTMIHTEENIVRYYRGILQTLTGTRYMMTKPHTFRTGDIIEAQFSIVFVKCKGNNMKMKMILQAIAMVNCEHMMVSTMGDHRMYMTNCYVSECKP
;
A
#
# COMPACT_ATOMS: atom_id res chain seq x y z
N MET A 1 -0.97 10.57 21.49
CA MET A 1 -2.28 10.17 20.90
C MET A 1 -2.68 10.99 19.67
N ARG A 2 -2.99 12.30 19.73
CA ARG A 2 -3.45 13.08 18.54
C ARG A 2 -2.45 13.15 17.38
N GLU A 3 -1.15 13.19 17.66
CA GLU A 3 -0.12 13.15 16.60
C GLU A 3 -0.01 11.79 15.94
N GLN A 4 -0.20 10.71 16.69
CA GLN A 4 -0.16 9.32 16.21
C GLN A 4 -1.27 9.03 15.20
N LEU A 5 -2.43 9.70 15.33
CA LEU A 5 -3.55 9.58 14.38
C LEU A 5 -3.18 10.01 12.95
N ARG A 6 -2.24 10.95 12.80
CA ARG A 6 -1.75 11.40 11.48
C ARG A 6 -0.89 10.34 10.77
N PHE A 7 -0.47 9.31 11.50
CA PHE A 7 0.37 8.23 11.00
C PHE A 7 -0.39 6.92 10.84
N LEU A 8 -1.65 6.83 11.27
CA LEU A 8 -2.49 5.66 11.02
C LEU A 8 -2.67 5.48 9.51
N SER A 9 -2.30 4.31 9.03
CA SER A 9 -2.31 3.96 7.62
C SER A 9 -2.72 2.52 7.38
N GLN A 10 -3.27 2.29 6.19
CA GLN A 10 -3.40 0.99 5.57
C GLN A 10 -2.10 0.76 4.82
N SER A 11 -1.40 -0.33 5.09
CA SER A 11 -0.17 -0.66 4.40
C SER A 11 -0.12 -2.11 3.99
N ILE A 12 0.63 -2.37 2.94
CA ILE A 12 1.00 -3.71 2.48
C ILE A 12 2.49 -3.74 2.18
N MET A 13 3.04 -4.94 2.27
CA MET A 13 4.41 -5.24 1.90
C MET A 13 4.38 -6.30 0.82
N ILE A 14 4.97 -5.98 -0.33
CA ILE A 14 5.00 -6.86 -1.50
C ILE A 14 6.44 -7.28 -1.73
N THR A 15 6.65 -8.55 -2.04
CA THR A 15 7.92 -9.05 -2.53
C THR A 15 7.68 -9.93 -3.75
N GLY A 16 8.61 -9.86 -4.71
CA GLY A 16 8.60 -10.70 -5.90
C GLY A 16 9.29 -12.05 -5.72
N PHE A 17 9.86 -12.35 -4.53
CA PHE A 17 10.63 -13.57 -4.28
C PHE A 17 11.69 -13.86 -5.38
N ASN A 18 12.54 -12.88 -5.70
CA ASN A 18 13.54 -12.91 -6.78
C ASN A 18 12.96 -13.04 -8.20
N SER A 19 11.71 -12.62 -8.42
CA SER A 19 11.20 -12.43 -9.77
C SER A 19 11.96 -11.29 -10.44
N MET A 20 12.66 -11.61 -11.54
CA MET A 20 13.42 -10.62 -12.32
C MET A 20 12.59 -9.41 -12.71
N THR A 21 11.34 -9.60 -13.13
CA THR A 21 10.41 -8.50 -13.45
C THR A 21 10.08 -7.59 -12.26
N PHE A 22 10.05 -8.14 -11.05
CA PHE A 22 9.80 -7.35 -9.84
C PHE A 22 11.06 -6.57 -9.46
N ASP A 23 12.23 -7.20 -9.54
CA ASP A 23 13.51 -6.53 -9.28
C ASP A 23 13.77 -5.43 -10.32
N ASP A 24 13.49 -5.68 -11.60
CA ASP A 24 13.54 -4.67 -12.67
C ASP A 24 12.56 -3.52 -12.40
N THR A 25 11.38 -3.80 -11.85
CA THR A 25 10.42 -2.76 -11.47
C THR A 25 10.95 -1.93 -10.29
N ILE A 26 11.56 -2.56 -9.28
CA ILE A 26 12.18 -1.83 -8.15
C ILE A 26 13.35 -0.98 -8.63
N ASN A 27 14.20 -1.50 -9.51
CA ASN A 27 15.29 -0.75 -10.12
C ASN A 27 14.75 0.37 -11.01
N ALA A 28 13.63 0.17 -11.71
CA ALA A 28 12.96 1.25 -12.43
C ALA A 28 12.36 2.29 -11.48
N LEU A 29 11.95 1.94 -10.25
CA LEU A 29 11.52 2.90 -9.23
C LEU A 29 12.67 3.75 -8.69
N GLU A 30 13.91 3.41 -9.02
CA GLU A 30 15.09 4.28 -8.96
C GLU A 30 15.02 5.46 -9.97
N ILE A 31 13.81 5.86 -10.37
CA ILE A 31 13.41 7.15 -10.98
C ILE A 31 13.87 8.38 -10.15
N GLN A 32 14.68 8.21 -9.09
CA GLN A 32 15.52 9.29 -8.55
C GLN A 32 16.19 10.10 -9.66
N HIS A 33 16.65 9.44 -10.72
CA HIS A 33 17.26 10.14 -11.85
C HIS A 33 16.33 11.05 -12.66
N THR A 34 15.00 10.98 -12.54
CA THR A 34 14.07 11.96 -13.14
C THR A 34 13.62 12.99 -12.13
N GLY A 35 13.43 12.59 -10.86
CA GLY A 35 13.11 13.53 -9.77
C GLY A 35 14.26 14.50 -9.48
N GLU A 36 15.51 14.08 -9.61
CA GLU A 36 16.70 14.93 -9.46
C GLU A 36 16.78 16.07 -10.48
N TRP A 37 16.09 15.97 -11.62
CA TRP A 37 16.05 17.07 -12.59
C TRP A 37 15.08 18.17 -12.15
N GLU A 38 14.05 17.79 -11.40
CA GLU A 38 13.01 18.70 -10.87
C GLU A 38 13.42 19.33 -9.54
N PHE A 39 14.36 18.73 -8.80
CA PHE A 39 14.84 19.22 -7.50
C PHE A 39 16.32 19.64 -7.59
N HIS A 40 16.80 20.50 -6.69
CA HIS A 40 18.24 20.81 -6.70
C HIS A 40 19.02 19.57 -6.27
N GLN A 41 20.22 19.39 -6.84
CA GLN A 41 21.10 18.27 -6.52
C GLN A 41 21.27 18.12 -4.99
N GLY A 42 21.06 16.90 -4.49
CA GLY A 42 21.15 16.58 -3.06
C GLY A 42 19.90 16.93 -2.23
N GLN A 43 18.84 17.49 -2.82
CA GLN A 43 17.58 17.72 -2.09
C GLN A 43 16.69 16.48 -2.00
N LEU A 44 16.72 15.59 -3.00
CA LEU A 44 15.97 14.34 -2.96
C LEU A 44 16.72 13.32 -2.10
N LEU A 45 16.07 12.86 -1.03
CA LEU A 45 16.60 11.76 -0.22
C LEU A 45 16.56 10.48 -1.04
N GLU A 46 17.67 9.74 -0.98
CA GLU A 46 17.79 8.43 -1.59
C GLU A 46 16.69 7.50 -1.07
N TRP A 47 16.02 6.84 -2.00
CA TRP A 47 15.02 5.83 -1.67
C TRP A 47 15.64 4.46 -1.92
N THR A 48 15.62 3.64 -0.88
CA THR A 48 16.04 2.24 -0.96
C THR A 48 14.84 1.35 -0.62
N PRO A 49 14.66 0.22 -1.33
CA PRO A 49 13.64 -0.75 -0.97
C PRO A 49 13.93 -1.34 0.41
N ASN A 50 12.88 -1.69 1.14
CA ASN A 50 13.03 -2.45 2.38
C ASN A 50 13.54 -3.87 2.04
N GLN A 51 14.18 -4.54 2.99
CA GLN A 51 14.60 -5.93 2.83
C GLN A 51 14.02 -6.82 3.93
N LEU A 52 13.58 -8.02 3.56
CA LEU A 52 13.23 -9.09 4.49
C LEU A 52 13.85 -10.38 4.00
N GLN A 53 14.65 -11.02 4.86
CA GLN A 53 15.34 -12.29 4.52
C GLN A 53 16.16 -12.22 3.22
N GLY A 54 16.70 -11.04 2.89
CA GLY A 54 17.48 -10.81 1.67
C GLY A 54 16.66 -10.51 0.41
N TYR A 55 15.32 -10.53 0.48
CA TYR A 55 14.45 -10.16 -0.62
C TYR A 55 14.10 -8.67 -0.57
N ASN A 56 14.14 -8.00 -1.73
CA ASN A 56 13.62 -6.65 -1.85
C ASN A 56 12.12 -6.63 -1.62
N MET A 57 11.67 -5.60 -0.91
CA MET A 57 10.29 -5.40 -0.51
C MET A 57 9.82 -3.99 -0.81
N LEU A 58 8.63 -3.93 -1.38
CA LEU A 58 7.92 -2.70 -1.67
C LEU A 58 6.88 -2.47 -0.57
N GLU A 59 7.08 -1.43 0.23
CA GLU A 59 6.09 -0.97 1.20
C GLU A 59 5.20 0.09 0.56
N LEU A 60 3.91 -0.21 0.47
CA LEU A 60 2.89 0.71 -0.04
C LEU A 60 1.96 1.06 1.11
N SER A 61 1.67 2.34 1.30
CA SER A 61 0.78 2.76 2.39
C SER A 61 -0.10 3.94 2.00
N ASN A 62 -1.28 4.01 2.60
CA ASN A 62 -2.15 5.18 2.50
C ASN A 62 -2.75 5.49 3.86
N ARG A 63 -2.84 6.78 4.19
CA ARG A 63 -3.38 7.21 5.48
C ARG A 63 -4.88 7.09 5.47
N TYR A 64 -5.45 6.64 6.59
CA TYR A 64 -6.90 6.69 6.78
C TYR A 64 -7.41 8.14 6.85
N LEU A 65 -6.61 9.02 7.46
CA LEU A 65 -7.01 10.38 7.80
C LEU A 65 -5.89 11.35 7.51
N ARG A 66 -6.25 12.57 7.12
CA ARG A 66 -5.34 13.71 7.00
C ARG A 66 -5.84 14.88 7.84
N SER A 67 -4.94 15.80 8.17
CA SER A 67 -5.32 17.03 8.86
C SER A 67 -6.29 17.83 7.99
N TRP A 68 -7.41 18.25 8.56
CA TRP A 68 -8.35 19.10 7.87
C TRP A 68 -7.77 20.51 7.72
N SER A 69 -7.67 20.98 6.48
CA SER A 69 -7.23 22.34 6.19
C SER A 69 -8.45 23.26 6.13
N LYS A 70 -8.67 24.06 7.18
CA LYS A 70 -9.81 25.00 7.26
C LYS A 70 -9.87 26.03 6.12
N THR A 71 -8.76 26.20 5.39
CA THR A 71 -8.63 27.10 4.24
C THR A 71 -9.16 26.51 2.94
N LYS A 72 -9.36 25.19 2.87
CA LYS A 72 -9.90 24.51 1.69
C LYS A 72 -11.33 24.09 1.97
N GLN A 73 -12.22 24.29 1.00
CA GLN A 73 -13.60 23.84 1.05
C GLN A 73 -13.65 22.32 0.76
N GLU A 74 -12.92 21.54 1.57
CA GLU A 74 -12.86 20.08 1.48
C GLU A 74 -14.03 19.48 2.27
N THR A 75 -14.83 18.66 1.60
CA THR A 75 -15.90 17.88 2.23
C THR A 75 -15.40 16.47 2.48
N GLY A 76 -15.54 16.00 3.72
CA GLY A 76 -15.11 14.66 4.10
C GLY A 76 -16.04 13.60 3.53
N ILE A 77 -15.47 12.48 3.14
CA ILE A 77 -16.21 11.28 2.74
C ILE A 77 -16.30 10.35 3.96
N PRO A 78 -17.44 9.72 4.24
CA PRO A 78 -17.53 8.72 5.30
C PRO A 78 -16.58 7.55 5.07
N ILE A 79 -15.90 7.10 6.13
CA ILE A 79 -15.05 5.91 6.04
C ILE A 79 -15.96 4.69 5.84
N ASN A 80 -15.60 3.82 4.89
CA ASN A 80 -16.37 2.62 4.61
C ASN A 80 -16.46 1.72 5.86
N ASN A 81 -17.65 1.20 6.15
CA ASN A 81 -17.89 0.31 7.30
C ASN A 81 -17.06 -0.99 7.25
N ASP A 82 -16.66 -1.45 6.07
CA ASP A 82 -15.75 -2.60 5.93
C ASP A 82 -14.32 -2.28 6.40
N VAL A 83 -13.97 -1.00 6.50
CA VAL A 83 -12.69 -0.48 7.00
C VAL A 83 -12.81 -0.04 8.46
N ASP A 84 -13.92 0.58 8.85
CA ASP A 84 -14.18 1.11 10.20
C ASP A 84 -15.45 0.53 10.84
N SER A 85 -15.52 -0.81 10.93
CA SER A 85 -16.71 -1.52 11.41
C SER A 85 -17.19 -1.14 12.83
N LYS A 86 -16.30 -0.57 13.64
CA LYS A 86 -16.59 -0.13 15.01
C LYS A 86 -16.70 1.40 15.14
N GLY A 87 -16.56 2.15 14.05
CA GLY A 87 -16.58 3.61 14.07
C GLY A 87 -15.40 4.26 14.79
N VAL A 88 -14.33 3.51 15.06
CA VAL A 88 -13.18 3.98 15.85
C VAL A 88 -12.39 5.02 15.08
N LEU A 89 -12.15 4.82 13.78
CA LEU A 89 -11.46 5.81 12.95
C LEU A 89 -12.27 7.10 12.83
N THR A 90 -13.58 6.96 12.66
CA THR A 90 -14.54 8.07 12.60
C THR A 90 -14.55 8.85 13.91
N GLN A 91 -14.61 8.16 15.05
CA GLN A 91 -14.55 8.79 16.38
C GLN A 91 -13.21 9.52 16.59
N LEU A 92 -12.10 8.90 16.19
CA LEU A 92 -10.76 9.46 16.34
C LEU A 92 -10.51 10.67 15.43
N ALA A 93 -11.17 10.75 14.27
CA ALA A 93 -11.04 11.89 13.37
C ALA A 93 -11.50 13.20 14.03
N GLY A 94 -12.62 13.13 14.77
CA GLY A 94 -13.25 14.27 15.44
C GLY A 94 -13.45 15.44 14.47
N ASN A 95 -13.10 16.66 14.90
CA ASN A 95 -13.25 17.89 14.10
C ASN A 95 -11.92 18.37 13.48
N THR A 96 -10.86 17.56 13.58
CA THR A 96 -9.49 17.99 13.22
C THR A 96 -8.93 17.26 12.02
N MET A 97 -9.53 16.12 11.68
CA MET A 97 -9.05 15.22 10.64
C MET A 97 -10.18 14.95 9.66
N ILE A 98 -9.83 14.66 8.42
CA ILE A 98 -10.76 14.43 7.33
C ILE A 98 -10.32 13.19 6.55
N HIS A 99 -11.29 12.41 6.08
CA HIS A 99 -11.12 11.35 5.11
C HIS A 99 -11.60 11.85 3.75
N THR A 100 -10.79 11.70 2.71
CA THR A 100 -11.14 12.13 1.34
C THR A 100 -10.88 11.00 0.35
N GLU A 101 -11.21 11.22 -0.92
CA GLU A 101 -11.01 10.22 -1.99
C GLU A 101 -9.55 9.75 -2.08
N GLU A 102 -8.58 10.62 -1.80
CA GLU A 102 -7.15 10.30 -1.77
C GLU A 102 -6.78 9.28 -0.69
N ASN A 103 -7.61 9.13 0.35
CA ASN A 103 -7.40 8.20 1.47
C ASN A 103 -8.05 6.83 1.24
N ILE A 104 -8.80 6.66 0.15
CA ILE A 104 -9.50 5.41 -0.15
C ILE A 104 -8.54 4.45 -0.82
N VAL A 105 -8.38 3.27 -0.21
CA VAL A 105 -7.80 2.10 -0.88
C VAL A 105 -8.95 1.22 -1.37
N ARG A 106 -8.92 0.85 -2.66
CA ARG A 106 -9.92 -0.02 -3.26
C ARG A 106 -9.47 -1.47 -3.24
N TYR A 107 -10.38 -2.36 -2.88
CA TYR A 107 -10.10 -3.77 -2.67
C TYR A 107 -10.89 -4.60 -3.67
N TYR A 108 -10.20 -5.46 -4.40
CA TYR A 108 -10.79 -6.27 -5.47
C TYR A 108 -10.43 -7.75 -5.38
N ARG A 109 -11.32 -8.60 -5.88
CA ARG A 109 -11.08 -10.03 -6.09
C ARG A 109 -11.27 -10.35 -7.57
N GLY A 110 -10.28 -11.02 -8.18
CA GLY A 110 -10.41 -11.57 -9.53
C GLY A 110 -11.40 -12.74 -9.51
N ILE A 111 -12.38 -12.74 -10.41
CA ILE A 111 -13.44 -13.76 -10.42
C ILE A 111 -13.25 -14.80 -11.49
N LEU A 112 -12.90 -14.37 -12.70
CA LEU A 112 -12.76 -15.24 -13.87
C LEU A 112 -11.75 -14.61 -14.83
N GLN A 113 -10.81 -15.42 -15.33
CA GLN A 113 -10.08 -15.12 -16.55
C GLN A 113 -11.01 -15.51 -17.72
N THR A 114 -11.69 -14.53 -18.32
CA THR A 114 -12.43 -14.78 -19.56
C THR A 114 -11.47 -14.65 -20.75
N LEU A 115 -11.88 -15.12 -21.93
CA LEU A 115 -11.17 -14.89 -23.22
C LEU A 115 -10.84 -13.41 -23.49
N THR A 116 -11.48 -12.49 -22.76
CA THR A 116 -11.35 -11.02 -22.87
C THR A 116 -10.58 -10.37 -21.71
N GLY A 117 -10.00 -11.16 -20.79
CA GLY A 117 -9.22 -10.67 -19.63
C GLY A 117 -9.80 -11.00 -18.26
N THR A 118 -9.10 -10.57 -17.20
CA THR A 118 -9.49 -10.76 -15.80
C THR A 118 -10.59 -9.77 -15.39
N ARG A 119 -11.71 -10.27 -14.84
CA ARG A 119 -12.74 -9.42 -14.22
C ARG A 119 -12.54 -9.31 -12.72
N TYR A 120 -12.60 -8.08 -12.21
CA TYR A 120 -12.48 -7.78 -10.78
C TYR A 120 -13.83 -7.38 -10.20
N MET A 121 -14.17 -7.89 -9.02
CA MET A 121 -15.26 -7.37 -8.19
C MET A 121 -14.72 -6.77 -6.90
N MET A 122 -15.41 -5.76 -6.37
CA MET A 122 -15.10 -5.22 -5.05
C MET A 122 -15.19 -6.31 -3.98
N THR A 123 -14.23 -6.29 -3.05
CA THR A 123 -14.17 -7.18 -1.89
C THR A 123 -13.81 -6.39 -0.65
N LYS A 124 -13.86 -7.05 0.51
CA LYS A 124 -13.57 -6.44 1.80
C LYS A 124 -12.06 -6.54 2.12
N PRO A 125 -11.47 -5.59 2.85
CA PRO A 125 -10.05 -5.62 3.19
C PRO A 125 -9.63 -6.91 3.91
N HIS A 126 -10.50 -7.44 4.78
CA HIS A 126 -10.22 -8.64 5.57
C HIS A 126 -10.19 -9.94 4.76
N THR A 127 -10.52 -9.91 3.46
CA THR A 127 -10.35 -11.10 2.60
C THR A 127 -8.90 -11.34 2.23
N PHE A 128 -8.04 -10.33 2.34
CA PHE A 128 -6.62 -10.45 2.05
C PHE A 128 -5.86 -10.98 3.27
N ARG A 129 -4.92 -11.87 2.98
CA ARG A 129 -4.02 -12.48 3.95
C ARG A 129 -2.60 -12.42 3.43
N THR A 130 -1.67 -12.50 4.38
CA THR A 130 -0.27 -12.66 4.03
C THR A 130 -0.05 -13.95 3.24
N GLY A 131 0.68 -13.85 2.13
CA GLY A 131 0.89 -14.96 1.19
C GLY A 131 -0.02 -14.91 -0.03
N ASP A 132 -1.03 -14.03 -0.05
CA ASP A 132 -1.85 -13.83 -1.24
C ASP A 132 -1.04 -13.22 -2.37
N ILE A 133 -1.28 -13.72 -3.59
CA ILE A 133 -0.74 -13.12 -4.81
C ILE A 133 -1.69 -12.00 -5.22
N ILE A 134 -1.14 -10.79 -5.22
CA ILE A 134 -1.89 -9.57 -5.48
C ILE A 134 -1.29 -8.75 -6.62
N GLU A 135 -2.15 -7.99 -7.27
CA GLU A 135 -1.80 -6.81 -8.06
C GLU A 135 -2.08 -5.59 -7.19
N ALA A 136 -1.14 -4.64 -7.16
CA ALA A 136 -1.29 -3.40 -6.42
C ALA A 136 -1.16 -2.19 -7.35
N GLN A 137 -2.05 -1.23 -7.18
CA GLN A 137 -1.97 0.09 -7.78
C GLN A 137 -1.54 1.09 -6.72
N PHE A 138 -0.55 1.92 -7.05
CA PHE A 138 -0.07 2.98 -6.19
C PHE A 138 0.37 4.19 -7.01
N SER A 139 0.45 5.34 -6.33
CA SER A 139 1.02 6.56 -6.88
C SER A 139 2.35 6.88 -6.20
N ILE A 140 3.28 7.46 -6.95
CA ILE A 140 4.55 7.96 -6.41
C ILE A 140 4.41 9.46 -6.20
N VAL A 141 4.72 9.94 -5.00
CA VAL A 141 4.68 11.37 -4.65
C VAL A 141 5.96 11.80 -3.96
N PHE A 142 6.36 13.05 -4.17
CA PHE A 142 7.48 13.67 -3.47
C PHE A 142 6.97 14.59 -2.37
N VAL A 143 7.40 14.37 -1.14
CA VAL A 143 6.98 15.16 0.02
C VAL A 143 8.15 15.91 0.63
N LYS A 144 7.93 17.20 0.92
CA LYS A 144 8.90 18.03 1.62
C LYS A 144 9.05 17.57 3.07
N CYS A 145 10.28 17.33 3.46
CA CYS A 145 10.72 17.00 4.80
C CYS A 145 11.37 18.22 5.48
N LYS A 146 11.65 18.10 6.78
CA LYS A 146 12.41 19.12 7.50
C LYS A 146 13.78 19.32 6.82
N GLY A 147 14.28 20.55 6.79
CA GLY A 147 15.57 20.87 6.18
C GLY A 147 15.56 21.02 4.65
N ASN A 148 14.39 21.24 4.04
CA ASN A 148 14.23 21.41 2.58
C ASN A 148 14.50 20.15 1.73
N ASN A 149 14.69 19.01 2.38
CA ASN A 149 14.83 17.73 1.71
C ASN A 149 13.47 17.25 1.18
N MET A 150 13.46 16.51 0.07
CA MET A 150 12.29 15.84 -0.50
C MET A 150 12.43 14.35 -0.26
N LYS A 151 11.33 13.67 0.06
CA LYS A 151 11.29 12.21 0.20
C LYS A 151 10.26 11.64 -0.75
N MET A 152 10.64 10.60 -1.49
CA MET A 152 9.69 9.81 -2.27
C MET A 152 8.80 8.98 -1.33
N LYS A 153 7.50 8.94 -1.63
CA LYS A 153 6.51 8.09 -0.97
C LYS A 153 5.65 7.38 -2.00
N MET A 154 5.29 6.15 -1.71
CA MET A 154 4.38 5.35 -2.52
C MET A 154 3.03 5.25 -1.80
N ILE A 155 2.01 5.87 -2.40
CA ILE A 155 0.66 5.92 -1.86
C ILE A 155 -0.16 4.79 -2.45
N LEU A 156 -0.58 3.86 -1.60
CA LEU A 156 -1.45 2.74 -1.97
C LEU A 156 -2.83 3.24 -2.43
N GLN A 157 -3.31 2.77 -3.58
CA GLN A 157 -4.60 3.16 -4.16
C GLN A 157 -5.56 2.00 -4.35
N ALA A 158 -5.05 0.85 -4.79
CA ALA A 158 -5.88 -0.35 -4.94
C ALA A 158 -5.07 -1.63 -4.76
N ILE A 159 -5.76 -2.69 -4.37
CA ILE A 159 -5.24 -4.06 -4.29
C ILE A 159 -6.26 -5.00 -4.92
N ALA A 160 -5.79 -5.90 -5.78
CA ALA A 160 -6.59 -6.94 -6.38
C ALA A 160 -5.96 -8.31 -6.16
N MET A 161 -6.75 -9.29 -5.72
CA MET A 161 -6.31 -10.68 -5.63
C MET A 161 -6.28 -11.32 -7.02
N VAL A 162 -5.13 -11.88 -7.42
CA VAL A 162 -4.87 -12.33 -8.80
C VAL A 162 -5.35 -13.76 -9.05
N ASN A 163 -5.42 -14.61 -8.03
CA ASN A 163 -5.68 -16.03 -8.24
C ASN A 163 -6.69 -16.61 -7.23
N CYS A 164 -7.91 -16.88 -7.70
CA CYS A 164 -8.96 -17.52 -6.89
C CYS A 164 -9.11 -19.02 -7.17
N GLU A 165 -8.38 -19.60 -8.14
CA GLU A 165 -8.56 -21.00 -8.55
C GLU A 165 -7.56 -21.97 -7.90
N HIS A 166 -6.52 -21.50 -7.23
CA HIS A 166 -5.48 -22.38 -6.66
C HIS A 166 -5.14 -22.14 -5.17
N MET A 167 -5.99 -21.46 -4.41
CA MET A 167 -5.92 -21.57 -2.95
C MET A 167 -6.52 -22.91 -2.51
N MET A 168 -5.62 -23.85 -2.20
CA MET A 168 -5.81 -25.23 -1.70
C MET A 168 -5.72 -26.36 -2.74
N VAL A 169 -4.49 -26.72 -3.14
CA VAL A 169 -4.15 -28.13 -3.34
C VAL A 169 -2.77 -28.41 -2.73
N SER A 170 -2.76 -29.00 -1.53
CA SER A 170 -1.64 -29.77 -1.01
C SER A 170 -1.56 -31.09 -1.77
N THR A 171 -1.07 -31.08 -3.01
CA THR A 171 -0.64 -32.31 -3.67
C THR A 171 0.85 -32.48 -3.41
N MET A 172 1.15 -33.47 -2.59
CA MET A 172 2.49 -34.05 -2.46
C MET A 172 2.99 -34.45 -3.85
N GLY A 173 4.23 -34.08 -4.17
CA GLY A 173 4.95 -34.64 -5.30
C GLY A 173 4.96 -33.76 -6.56
N ASP A 174 5.48 -32.55 -6.46
CA ASP A 174 6.53 -32.06 -7.38
C ASP A 174 7.08 -30.76 -6.77
N HIS A 175 8.36 -30.48 -6.93
CA HIS A 175 9.14 -29.49 -6.17
C HIS A 175 8.42 -28.14 -5.89
N ARG A 176 7.63 -28.10 -4.81
CA ARG A 176 6.94 -26.93 -4.26
C ARG A 176 7.54 -26.65 -2.90
N MET A 177 8.27 -25.56 -2.80
CA MET A 177 8.67 -24.99 -1.52
C MET A 177 8.06 -23.59 -1.43
N TYR A 178 6.91 -23.50 -0.78
CA TYR A 178 6.34 -22.24 -0.32
C TYR A 178 6.00 -22.41 1.15
N MET A 179 6.96 -22.11 2.03
CA MET A 179 6.68 -21.74 3.42
C MET A 179 7.40 -20.41 3.70
N THR A 180 6.67 -19.31 3.83
CA THR A 180 6.13 -18.70 5.05
C THR A 180 7.18 -18.39 6.12
N ASN A 181 7.41 -17.08 6.32
CA ASN A 181 7.53 -16.46 7.64
C ASN A 181 7.33 -14.95 7.45
N CYS A 182 6.17 -14.45 7.84
CA CYS A 182 5.91 -13.02 7.84
C CYS A 182 5.57 -12.59 9.27
N TYR A 183 6.35 -11.64 9.75
CA TYR A 183 6.16 -11.01 11.03
C TYR A 183 5.07 -9.95 10.91
N VAL A 184 4.05 -10.05 11.78
CA VAL A 184 3.14 -8.95 12.05
C VAL A 184 3.89 -8.00 12.99
N SER A 185 4.40 -6.89 12.47
CA SER A 185 4.87 -5.81 13.35
C SER A 185 3.63 -5.07 13.86
N GLU A 186 3.14 -5.47 15.03
CA GLU A 186 2.29 -4.61 15.84
C GLU A 186 3.06 -3.32 16.13
N CYS A 187 2.54 -2.17 15.69
CA CYS A 187 2.97 -0.89 16.25
C CYS A 187 2.57 -0.86 17.72
N LYS A 188 3.52 -1.21 18.60
CA LYS A 188 3.43 -0.91 20.02
C LYS A 188 3.66 0.59 20.27
N PRO A 189 3.02 1.15 21.32
CA PRO A 189 2.75 2.58 21.50
C PRO A 189 3.97 3.50 21.57
#